data_AF-A0A9E1XYB8-F1
#
_entry.id   AF-A0A9E1XYB8-F1
#
_cell.length_a   1.000
_cell.length_b   1.000
_cell.length_c   1.000
_cell.angle_alpha   90.00
_cell.angle_beta   90.00
_cell.angle_gamma   90.00
#
_symmetry.space_group_name_H-M   'P 1'
#
loop_
_entity.id
_entity.type
_entity.pdbx_description
1 polymer ?
#
loop_
_entity_poly.entity_id
_entity_poly.type
_entity_poly.pdbx_seq_one_letter_code
_entity_poly.pdbx_strand_id
1 'polypeptide(L)' 'MISLEINDKKVEVPEGTTILDAAREAYIKIPTLCYCPDLP' A
#
# COMPACT_ATOMS: atom_id res chain seq x y z
N MET A 1 6.93 12.65 -2.36
CA MET A 1 7.34 11.24 -2.45
C MET A 1 8.01 10.88 -1.14
N ILE A 2 7.54 9.84 -0.47
CA ILE A 2 8.01 9.32 0.80
C ILE A 2 8.58 7.93 0.52
N SER A 3 9.80 7.66 0.98
CA SER A 3 10.44 6.35 0.87
C SER A 3 10.14 5.53 2.12
N LEU A 4 9.64 4.31 1.93
CA LEU A 4 9.30 3.36 2.99
C LEU A 4 9.72 1.94 2.61
N GLU A 5 9.80 1.06 3.60
CA GLU A 5 10.25 -0.33 3.42
C GLU A 5 9.16 -1.30 3.89
N ILE A 6 8.74 -2.21 3.00
CA ILE A 6 7.72 -3.25 3.29
C ILE A 6 8.30 -4.61 2.91
N ASN A 7 8.46 -5.52 3.89
CA ASN A 7 9.06 -6.84 3.70
C ASN A 7 10.41 -6.77 2.95
N ASP A 8 11.32 -5.92 3.44
CA ASP A 8 12.66 -5.69 2.88
C ASP A 8 12.67 -5.11 1.45
N LYS A 9 11.52 -4.67 0.93
CA LYS A 9 11.41 -3.96 -0.35
C LYS A 9 11.24 -2.47 -0.10
N LYS A 10 12.08 -1.67 -0.76
CA LYS A 10 11.92 -0.22 -0.82
C LYS A 10 10.79 0.16 -1.76
N VAL A 11 9.91 1.04 -1.31
CA VAL A 11 8.75 1.55 -2.02
C VAL A 11 8.73 3.08 -1.89
N GLU A 12 8.41 3.79 -2.97
CA GLU A 12 8.28 5.24 -2.96
C GLU A 12 6.85 5.63 -3.35
N VAL A 13 6.15 6.29 -2.44
CA VAL A 13 4.74 6.66 -2.61
C VAL A 13 4.51 8.15 -2.34
N PRO A 14 3.46 8.78 -2.89
CA PRO A 14 3.10 10.14 -2.50
C PRO A 14 2.64 10.21 -1.03
N GLU A 15 2.65 11.42 -0.47
CA GLU A 15 2.11 11.64 0.86
C GLU A 15 0.59 11.43 0.85
N GLY A 16 0.06 10.76 1.88
CA GLY A 16 -1.35 10.38 1.97
C GLY A 16 -1.69 9.00 1.41
N THR A 17 -0.73 8.29 0.80
CA THR A 17 -0.93 6.89 0.39
C THR A 17 -1.13 5.98 1.60
N THR A 18 -2.10 5.07 1.53
CA THR A 18 -2.33 4.08 2.60
C THR A 18 -1.28 2.97 2.55
N ILE A 19 -1.03 2.31 3.69
CA ILE A 19 -0.14 1.15 3.74
C ILE A 19 -0.64 0.03 2.81
N LEU A 20 -1.95 -0.12 2.66
CA LEU A 20 -2.57 -1.13 1.82
C LEU A 20 -2.27 -0.88 0.33
N ASP A 21 -2.31 0.38 -0.11
CA ASP A 21 -1.99 0.76 -1.49
C ASP A 21 -0.49 0.71 -1.76
N ALA A 22 0.34 1.18 -0.82
CA ALA A 22 1.80 1.04 -0.91
C ALA A 22 2.24 -0.42 -1.00
N ALA A 23 1.60 -1.33 -0.25
CA ALA A 23 1.86 -2.77 -0.35
C ALA A 23 1.43 -3.35 -1.71
N ARG A 24 0.32 -2.89 -2.28
CA ARG A 24 -0.13 -3.29 -3.63
C ARG A 24 0.89 -2.90 -4.70
N GLU A 25 1.45 -1.69 -4.63
CA GLU A 25 2.51 -1.24 -5.55
C GLU A 25 3.77 -2.12 -5.46
N ALA A 26 4.08 -2.64 -4.26
CA ALA A 26 5.20 -3.56 -4.04
C ALA A 26 4.90 -5.03 -4.41
N TYR A 27 3.74 -5.30 -5.01
CA TYR A 27 3.19 -6.64 -5.29
C TYR A 27 3.04 -7.52 -4.04
N ILE A 28 2.75 -6.90 -2.89
CA ILE A 28 2.50 -7.56 -1.62
C ILE A 28 0.99 -7.56 -1.35
N LYS A 29 0.38 -8.74 -1.39
CA LYS A 29 -1.05 -8.87 -1.11
C LYS A 29 -1.31 -8.94 0.39
N ILE A 30 -1.84 -7.86 0.96
CA ILE A 30 -2.41 -7.87 2.31
C ILE A 30 -3.88 -8.30 2.20
N PRO A 31 -4.30 -9.40 2.85
CA PRO A 31 -5.69 -9.82 2.84
C PRO A 31 -6.55 -8.81 3.60
N THR A 32 -7.61 -8.33 2.96
CA THR A 32 -8.55 -7.39 3.57
C THR A 32 -9.98 -7.86 3.32
N LEU A 33 -10.80 -7.85 4.36
CA LEU A 33 -12.21 -8.26 4.28
C LEU A 33 -13.14 -7.06 4.09
N CYS A 34 -12.93 -5.99 4.87
CA CYS A 34 -13.83 -4.84 4.92
C CYS A 34 -13.43 -3.69 4.00
N TYR A 35 -12.16 -3.63 3.57
CA TYR A 35 -11.70 -2.58 2.65
C TYR A 35 -12.16 -2.90 1.23
N CYS A 36 -13.05 -2.07 0.70
CA CYS A 36 -13.48 -2.10 -0.68
C CYS A 36 -13.19 -0.73 -1.31
N PRO A 37 -12.29 -0.63 -2.31
CA PRO A 37 -11.91 0.64 -2.92
C PRO A 37 -13.06 1.33 -3.66
N ASP A 38 -14.08 0.56 -4.06
CA ASP A 38 -15.25 1.03 -4.80
C ASP A 38 -16.47 1.29 -3.90
N LEU A 39 -16.28 1.32 -2.57
CA LEU A 39 -17.36 1.69 -1.65
C LEU A 39 -17.64 3.20 -1.78
N PRO A 40 -18.90 3.62 -1.98
CA PRO A 40 -19.27 5.03 -2.14
C PRO A 40 -19.05 5.88 -0.88
#